data_AF-A0A7J3MYQ4-F1
#
_entry.id   AF-A0A7J3MYQ4-F1
#
_cell.length_a   1.000
_cell.length_b   1.000
_cell.length_c   1.000
_cell.angle_alpha   90.00
_cell.angle_beta   90.00
_cell.angle_gamma   90.00
#
_symmetry.space_group_name_H-M   'P 1'
#
loop_
_entity.id
_entity.type
_entity.pdbx_description
1 polymer ?
#
loop_
_entity_poly.entity_id
_entity_poly.type
_entity_poly.pdbx_seq_one_letter_code
_entity_poly.pdbx_strand_id
1 'polypeptide(L)'
;MHLLLTSFYLSILTFYLGVLIYALPIPITGLKRWGPRLINDAFFVAILSTTIDSIISFADYLRHTLGGNWTYYIHTVRGLIMYRTTLITVLSILKDYILKVIPGLSRLLSIGINIITASLYALLLMYFLALLVYHNIGVLSSLGITLMAIPFRIARSAGAFLLSFTLVLYLALPLYPNFVSILSTPVSHSFLDVTIIYGNVVTDLGYRVLEGYVGLEVEDKYVGPAKLAPNGHMLLIVSKKYLEKPSTLYFDASSHRFYTNLTNVILSNLCLDRSTLSMCRIDVSIRGLLYYRKGMTIHAAPQPHFLEISEIESNSISFKVELPSHGSLYLSIVDQYKIDLVSINNTISIDDLTKYKAYSWIWYNVPGNTYVIPLSPGIHTIYLRFEVRSLEELEPSTEHLYPINIYELHPNTVGDIMDILTYTSYVEIISSLLYISLLMSASYGLSKLLGGVTKLRLIP
;
A
#
# COMPACT_ATOMS: atom_id res chain seq x y z
N MET A 1 -11.41 -37.30 -8.68
CA MET A 1 -12.03 -38.64 -8.70
C MET A 1 -11.79 -39.38 -10.03
N HIS A 2 -12.09 -38.78 -11.19
CA HIS A 2 -11.87 -39.46 -12.50
C HIS A 2 -10.41 -39.85 -12.77
N LEU A 3 -9.43 -39.02 -12.40
CA LEU A 3 -8.00 -39.31 -12.62
C LEU A 3 -7.50 -40.54 -11.84
N LEU A 4 -7.96 -40.73 -10.60
CA LEU A 4 -7.59 -41.91 -9.80
C LEU A 4 -8.16 -43.19 -10.40
N LEU A 5 -9.42 -43.15 -10.85
CA LEU A 5 -10.05 -44.26 -11.55
C LEU A 5 -9.31 -44.60 -12.85
N THR A 6 -8.91 -43.58 -13.63
CA THR A 6 -8.11 -43.82 -14.84
C THR A 6 -6.75 -44.41 -14.51
N SER A 7 -6.10 -43.96 -13.44
CA SER A 7 -4.83 -44.52 -12.98
C SER A 7 -4.96 -46.00 -12.59
N PHE A 8 -6.06 -46.36 -11.92
CA PHE A 8 -6.34 -47.76 -11.58
C PHE A 8 -6.54 -48.64 -12.82
N TYR A 9 -7.32 -48.18 -13.80
CA TYR A 9 -7.48 -48.92 -15.07
C TYR A 9 -6.17 -49.01 -15.87
N LEU A 10 -5.37 -47.94 -15.89
CA LEU A 10 -4.03 -47.94 -16.49
C LEU A 10 -3.09 -48.93 -15.80
N SER A 11 -3.19 -49.05 -14.48
CA SER A 11 -2.46 -50.08 -13.72
C SER A 11 -2.89 -51.49 -14.15
N ILE A 12 -4.19 -51.78 -14.24
CA ILE A 12 -4.69 -53.08 -14.71
C ILE A 12 -4.19 -53.40 -16.12
N LEU A 13 -4.22 -52.42 -17.03
CA LEU A 13 -3.67 -52.57 -18.38
C LEU A 13 -2.17 -52.90 -18.34
N THR A 14 -1.41 -52.19 -17.51
CA THR A 14 0.03 -52.42 -17.32
C THR A 14 0.32 -53.81 -16.77
N PHE A 15 -0.52 -54.32 -15.87
CA PHE A 15 -0.44 -55.68 -15.35
C PHE A 15 -0.63 -56.71 -16.46
N TYR A 16 -1.70 -56.60 -17.25
CA TYR A 16 -1.97 -57.54 -18.35
C TYR A 16 -0.89 -57.51 -19.43
N LEU A 17 -0.37 -56.32 -19.78
CA LEU A 17 0.79 -56.19 -20.67
C LEU A 17 2.02 -56.89 -20.09
N GLY A 18 2.26 -56.75 -18.80
CA GLY A 18 3.37 -57.42 -18.10
C GLY A 18 3.24 -58.95 -18.15
N VAL A 19 2.05 -59.49 -17.88
CA VAL A 19 1.76 -60.94 -17.96
C VAL A 19 1.91 -61.46 -19.39
N LEU A 20 1.40 -60.73 -20.39
CA LEU A 20 1.53 -61.08 -21.81
C LEU A 20 3.00 -61.15 -22.24
N ILE A 21 3.80 -60.15 -21.86
CA ILE A 21 5.25 -60.10 -22.12
C ILE A 21 5.98 -61.26 -21.46
N TYR A 22 5.57 -61.64 -20.25
CA TYR A 22 6.17 -62.73 -19.51
C TYR A 22 5.84 -64.11 -20.12
N ALA A 23 4.60 -64.30 -20.57
CA ALA A 23 4.10 -65.55 -21.14
C ALA A 23 4.54 -65.81 -22.60
N LEU A 24 5.01 -64.78 -23.32
CA LEU A 24 5.44 -64.90 -24.71
C LEU A 24 6.54 -65.97 -24.89
N PRO A 25 6.40 -66.89 -25.86
CA PRO A 25 7.39 -67.94 -26.15
C PRO A 25 8.62 -67.41 -26.91
N ILE A 26 8.93 -66.12 -26.80
CA ILE A 26 10.03 -65.47 -27.53
C ILE A 26 11.25 -65.34 -26.59
N PRO A 27 12.42 -65.89 -26.95
CA PRO A 27 13.61 -65.90 -26.08
C PRO A 27 14.40 -64.58 -26.09
N ILE A 28 13.74 -63.42 -26.20
CA ILE A 28 14.44 -62.11 -26.10
C ILE A 28 14.56 -61.74 -24.62
N THR A 29 15.74 -61.95 -24.06
CA THR A 29 16.06 -61.69 -22.64
C THR A 29 15.78 -60.23 -22.23
N GLY A 30 15.99 -59.28 -23.15
CA GLY A 30 15.68 -57.87 -22.94
C GLY A 30 14.19 -57.64 -22.67
N LEU A 31 13.32 -58.18 -23.54
CA LEU A 31 11.86 -58.02 -23.45
C LEU A 31 11.28 -58.78 -22.25
N LYS A 32 11.74 -60.02 -22.00
CA LYS A 32 11.26 -60.82 -20.85
C LYS A 32 11.56 -60.17 -19.49
N ARG A 33 12.61 -59.35 -19.37
CA ARG A 33 12.90 -58.57 -18.15
C ARG A 33 11.88 -57.47 -17.87
N TRP A 34 11.12 -57.02 -18.87
CA TRP A 34 10.06 -56.01 -18.68
C TRP A 34 8.80 -56.59 -18.06
N GLY A 35 8.46 -57.85 -18.33
CA GLY A 35 7.24 -58.49 -17.80
C GLY A 35 7.12 -58.37 -16.27
N PRO A 36 8.07 -58.94 -15.49
CA PRO A 36 8.04 -58.85 -14.03
C PRO A 36 8.11 -57.40 -13.50
N ARG A 37 8.78 -56.50 -14.22
CA ARG A 37 8.86 -55.08 -13.84
C ARG A 37 7.50 -54.39 -13.99
N LEU A 38 6.83 -54.57 -15.12
CA LEU A 38 5.51 -53.99 -15.38
C LEU A 38 4.46 -54.52 -14.40
N ILE A 39 4.53 -55.82 -14.05
CA ILE A 39 3.66 -56.43 -13.05
C ILE A 39 3.85 -55.75 -11.67
N ASN A 40 5.09 -55.61 -11.20
CA ASN A 40 5.37 -54.95 -9.93
C ASN A 40 4.91 -53.47 -9.93
N ASP A 41 5.08 -52.79 -11.06
CA ASP A 41 4.68 -51.39 -11.21
C ASP A 41 3.17 -51.21 -11.14
N ALA A 42 2.42 -52.10 -11.78
CA ALA A 42 0.98 -52.11 -11.73
C ALA A 42 0.50 -52.25 -10.28
N PHE A 43 1.01 -53.23 -9.52
CA PHE A 43 0.66 -53.38 -8.11
C PHE A 43 0.99 -52.12 -7.29
N PHE A 44 2.17 -51.54 -7.48
CA PHE A 44 2.57 -50.32 -6.79
C PHE A 44 1.60 -49.16 -7.04
N VAL A 45 1.25 -48.91 -8.31
CA VAL A 45 0.33 -47.83 -8.69
C VAL A 45 -1.09 -48.11 -8.22
N ALA A 46 -1.56 -49.36 -8.28
CA ALA A 46 -2.89 -49.74 -7.81
C ALA A 46 -3.04 -49.45 -6.31
N ILE A 47 -2.09 -49.92 -5.50
CA ILE A 47 -2.05 -49.68 -4.06
C ILE A 47 -2.00 -48.17 -3.78
N LEU A 48 -1.15 -47.44 -4.49
CA LEU A 48 -1.01 -45.99 -4.31
C LEU A 48 -2.30 -45.24 -4.65
N SER A 49 -3.01 -45.62 -5.72
CA SER A 49 -4.28 -45.01 -6.10
C SER A 49 -5.37 -45.22 -5.04
N THR A 50 -5.35 -46.36 -4.36
CA THR A 50 -6.33 -46.69 -3.30
C THR A 50 -5.95 -46.09 -1.94
N THR A 51 -4.67 -45.79 -1.69
CA THR A 51 -4.18 -45.32 -0.39
C THR A 51 -3.88 -43.83 -0.35
N ILE A 52 -4.00 -43.10 -1.46
CA ILE A 52 -3.61 -41.68 -1.53
C ILE A 52 -4.36 -40.79 -0.54
N ASP A 53 -5.66 -41.00 -0.33
CA ASP A 53 -6.44 -40.19 0.60
C ASP A 53 -5.97 -40.40 2.05
N SER A 54 -5.58 -41.63 2.38
CA SER A 54 -4.96 -41.96 3.68
C SER A 54 -3.58 -41.30 3.83
N ILE A 55 -2.78 -41.27 2.75
CA ILE A 55 -1.46 -40.58 2.74
C ILE A 55 -1.64 -39.08 2.96
N ILE A 56 -2.60 -38.45 2.27
CA ILE A 56 -2.91 -37.03 2.43
C ILE A 56 -3.40 -36.73 3.84
N SER A 57 -4.29 -37.57 4.39
CA SER A 57 -4.80 -37.43 5.76
C SER A 57 -3.68 -37.56 6.80
N PHE A 58 -2.76 -38.49 6.61
CA PHE A 58 -1.58 -38.63 7.45
C PHE A 58 -0.64 -37.42 7.34
N ALA A 59 -0.43 -36.89 6.13
CA ALA A 59 0.34 -35.68 5.93
C ALA A 59 -0.30 -34.46 6.61
N ASP A 60 -1.64 -34.39 6.61
CA ASP A 60 -2.38 -33.33 7.29
C ASP A 60 -2.27 -33.44 8.83
N TYR A 61 -2.31 -34.66 9.37
CA TYR A 61 -2.05 -34.90 10.79
C TYR A 61 -0.63 -34.47 11.21
N LEU A 62 0.39 -34.84 10.40
CA LEU A 62 1.77 -34.43 10.65
C LEU A 62 1.91 -32.90 10.60
N ARG A 63 1.31 -32.25 9.60
CA ARG A 63 1.31 -30.80 9.45
C ARG A 63 0.79 -30.11 10.71
N HIS A 64 -0.36 -30.55 11.24
CA HIS A 64 -0.94 -29.96 12.46
C HIS A 64 -0.06 -30.19 13.68
N THR A 65 0.53 -31.38 13.82
CA THR A 65 1.42 -31.72 14.95
C THR A 65 2.71 -30.87 14.94
N LEU A 66 3.21 -30.53 13.76
CA LEU A 66 4.36 -29.64 13.58
C LEU A 66 4.00 -28.14 13.73
N GLY A 67 2.74 -27.82 14.04
CA GLY A 67 2.26 -26.45 14.20
C GLY A 67 1.97 -25.71 12.89
N GLY A 68 1.83 -26.43 11.78
CA GLY A 68 1.52 -25.84 10.47
C GLY A 68 0.04 -25.54 10.32
N ASN A 69 -0.31 -24.30 9.96
CA ASN A 69 -1.68 -23.87 9.70
C ASN A 69 -1.78 -23.09 8.38
N TRP A 70 -2.53 -23.64 7.42
CA TRP A 70 -2.73 -23.04 6.09
C TRP A 70 -3.36 -21.64 6.14
N THR A 71 -4.39 -21.46 6.94
CA THR A 71 -5.10 -20.19 7.09
C THR A 71 -4.16 -19.13 7.66
N TYR A 72 -3.43 -19.47 8.73
CA TYR A 72 -2.43 -18.57 9.32
C TYR A 72 -1.32 -18.21 8.32
N TYR A 73 -0.78 -19.19 7.62
CA TYR A 73 0.24 -18.98 6.60
C TYR A 73 -0.24 -18.05 5.47
N ILE A 74 -1.41 -18.32 4.89
CA ILE A 74 -1.97 -17.52 3.79
C ILE A 74 -2.23 -16.07 4.24
N HIS A 75 -2.78 -15.87 5.44
CA HIS A 75 -2.98 -14.53 5.99
C HIS A 75 -1.64 -13.81 6.22
N THR A 76 -0.63 -14.50 6.75
CA THR A 76 0.69 -13.93 7.02
C THR A 76 1.37 -13.50 5.73
N VAL A 77 1.46 -14.39 4.74
CA VAL A 77 2.10 -14.08 3.44
C VAL A 77 1.36 -12.98 2.70
N ARG A 78 0.01 -12.98 2.70
CA ARG A 78 -0.79 -11.90 2.10
C ARG A 78 -0.55 -10.55 2.79
N GLY A 79 -0.47 -10.54 4.12
CA GLY A 79 -0.16 -9.33 4.90
C GLY A 79 1.22 -8.77 4.57
N LEU A 80 2.24 -9.63 4.47
CA LEU A 80 3.58 -9.25 4.06
C LEU A 80 3.63 -8.69 2.63
N ILE A 81 2.96 -9.33 1.68
CA ILE A 81 2.84 -8.82 0.29
C ILE A 81 2.23 -7.41 0.29
N MET A 82 1.10 -7.23 0.98
CA MET A 82 0.41 -5.94 1.05
C MET A 82 1.33 -4.86 1.64
N TYR A 83 1.98 -5.16 2.77
CA TYR A 83 2.92 -4.24 3.42
C TYR A 83 4.10 -3.85 2.51
N ARG A 84 4.65 -4.80 1.74
CA ARG A 84 5.75 -4.52 0.80
C ARG A 84 5.28 -3.66 -0.37
N THR A 85 4.10 -3.94 -0.93
CA THR A 85 3.54 -3.10 -2.01
C THR A 85 3.31 -1.66 -1.55
N THR A 86 2.76 -1.45 -0.35
CA THR A 86 2.55 -0.10 0.20
C THR A 86 3.88 0.60 0.43
N LEU A 87 4.87 -0.09 1.00
CA LEU A 87 6.17 0.50 1.28
C LEU A 87 6.90 0.90 -0.03
N ILE A 88 6.84 0.07 -1.07
CA ILE A 88 7.38 0.41 -2.40
C ILE A 88 6.69 1.65 -2.97
N THR A 89 5.35 1.74 -2.88
CA THR A 89 4.62 2.92 -3.40
C THR A 89 5.01 4.20 -2.66
N VAL A 90 5.08 4.16 -1.32
CA VAL A 90 5.47 5.31 -0.49
C VAL A 90 6.90 5.74 -0.80
N LEU A 91 7.85 4.79 -0.85
CA LEU A 91 9.25 5.10 -1.16
C LEU A 91 9.42 5.61 -2.60
N SER A 92 8.62 5.12 -3.55
CA SER A 92 8.67 5.59 -4.94
C SER A 92 8.18 7.03 -5.06
N ILE A 93 7.06 7.37 -4.38
CA ILE A 93 6.58 8.74 -4.29
C ILE A 93 7.66 9.63 -3.65
N LEU A 94 8.23 9.21 -2.52
CA LEU A 94 9.27 9.95 -1.81
C LEU A 94 10.51 10.18 -2.68
N LYS A 95 10.92 9.17 -3.46
CA LYS A 95 12.05 9.26 -4.40
C LYS A 95 11.81 10.34 -5.46
N ASP A 96 10.61 10.43 -6.02
CA ASP A 96 10.28 11.44 -7.05
C ASP A 96 10.29 12.86 -6.50
N TYR A 97 9.95 13.04 -5.21
CA TYR A 97 10.12 14.30 -4.51
C TYR A 97 11.58 14.63 -4.20
N ILE A 98 12.35 13.66 -3.67
CA ILE A 98 13.76 13.86 -3.30
C ILE A 98 14.66 14.09 -4.51
N LEU A 99 14.33 13.51 -5.68
CA LEU A 99 15.03 13.76 -6.94
C LEU A 99 15.14 15.25 -7.29
N LYS A 100 14.15 16.06 -6.89
CA LYS A 100 14.14 17.50 -7.12
C LYS A 100 15.05 18.28 -6.16
N VAL A 101 15.41 17.70 -5.02
CA VAL A 101 16.15 18.39 -3.94
C VAL A 101 17.60 17.89 -3.84
N ILE A 102 17.84 16.57 -3.85
CA ILE A 102 19.18 15.98 -3.68
C ILE A 102 19.34 14.76 -4.60
N PRO A 103 20.04 14.89 -5.75
CA PRO A 103 20.18 13.81 -6.73
C PRO A 103 20.85 12.55 -6.15
N GLY A 104 21.81 12.69 -5.23
CA GLY A 104 22.56 11.57 -4.65
C GLY A 104 21.72 10.62 -3.78
N LEU A 105 20.76 11.15 -3.02
CA LEU A 105 19.92 10.35 -2.11
C LEU A 105 18.91 9.49 -2.89
N SER A 106 18.49 9.94 -4.08
CA SER A 106 17.59 9.19 -4.96
C SER A 106 18.15 7.83 -5.38
N ARG A 107 19.48 7.72 -5.51
CA ARG A 107 20.17 6.48 -5.88
C ARG A 107 20.12 5.47 -4.74
N LEU A 108 20.35 5.90 -3.49
CA LEU A 108 20.24 5.03 -2.32
C LEU A 108 18.81 4.51 -2.13
N LEU A 109 17.81 5.39 -2.30
CA LEU A 109 16.40 4.99 -2.28
C LEU A 109 16.07 3.99 -3.38
N SER A 110 16.62 4.17 -4.59
CA SER A 110 16.40 3.22 -5.69
C SER A 110 16.96 1.83 -5.39
N ILE A 111 18.11 1.73 -4.72
CA ILE A 111 18.69 0.45 -4.29
C ILE A 111 17.77 -0.22 -3.27
N GLY A 112 17.29 0.56 -2.28
CA GLY A 112 16.36 0.04 -1.28
C GLY A 112 15.05 -0.45 -1.88
N ILE A 113 14.44 0.33 -2.77
CA ILE A 113 13.23 -0.05 -3.50
C ILE A 113 13.45 -1.35 -4.28
N ASN A 114 14.59 -1.50 -4.96
CA ASN A 114 14.88 -2.72 -5.73
C ASN A 114 15.00 -3.97 -4.82
N ILE A 115 15.62 -3.85 -3.64
CA ILE A 115 15.72 -4.95 -2.66
C ILE A 115 14.33 -5.33 -2.15
N ILE A 116 13.51 -4.35 -1.78
CA ILE A 116 12.14 -4.60 -1.30
C ILE A 116 11.28 -5.20 -2.42
N THR A 117 11.50 -4.76 -3.67
CA THR A 117 10.82 -5.31 -4.84
C THR A 117 11.22 -6.77 -5.08
N ALA A 118 12.50 -7.11 -4.90
CA ALA A 118 12.94 -8.50 -4.97
C ALA A 118 12.31 -9.37 -3.86
N SER A 119 12.15 -8.84 -2.64
CA SER A 119 11.46 -9.56 -1.57
C SER A 119 9.97 -9.75 -1.86
N LEU A 120 9.32 -8.76 -2.47
CA LEU A 120 7.95 -8.88 -2.96
C LEU A 120 7.81 -10.03 -3.98
N TYR A 121 8.72 -10.14 -4.95
CA TYR A 121 8.68 -11.23 -5.93
C TYR A 121 8.89 -12.61 -5.30
N ALA A 122 9.79 -12.72 -4.31
CA ALA A 122 10.00 -13.97 -3.58
C ALA A 122 8.74 -14.40 -2.80
N LEU A 123 8.09 -13.46 -2.12
CA LEU A 123 6.83 -13.71 -1.40
C LEU A 123 5.69 -14.06 -2.35
N LEU A 124 5.60 -13.40 -3.52
CA LEU A 124 4.59 -13.68 -4.53
C LEU A 124 4.75 -15.08 -5.12
N LEU A 125 5.99 -15.52 -5.36
CA LEU A 125 6.29 -16.88 -5.81
C LEU A 125 5.88 -17.92 -4.75
N MET A 126 6.20 -17.69 -3.48
CA MET A 126 5.74 -18.52 -2.36
C MET A 126 4.21 -18.59 -2.30
N TYR A 127 3.55 -17.44 -2.42
CA TYR A 127 2.08 -17.35 -2.40
C TYR A 127 1.43 -18.09 -3.57
N PHE A 128 1.99 -17.95 -4.76
CA PHE A 128 1.50 -18.66 -5.95
C PHE A 128 1.64 -20.18 -5.79
N LEU A 129 2.81 -20.66 -5.36
CA LEU A 129 3.04 -22.08 -5.08
C LEU A 129 2.07 -22.62 -4.03
N ALA A 130 1.84 -21.84 -2.97
CA ALA A 130 0.90 -22.19 -1.92
C ALA A 130 -0.54 -22.32 -2.42
N LEU A 131 -1.04 -21.34 -3.19
CA LEU A 131 -2.38 -21.42 -3.75
C LEU A 131 -2.53 -22.62 -4.71
N LEU A 132 -1.52 -22.84 -5.54
CA LEU A 132 -1.47 -23.96 -6.48
C LEU A 132 -1.63 -25.30 -5.74
N VAL A 133 -0.86 -25.51 -4.67
CA VAL A 133 -0.88 -26.78 -3.91
C VAL A 133 -2.11 -26.89 -3.00
N TYR A 134 -2.44 -25.85 -2.24
CA TYR A 134 -3.53 -25.89 -1.26
C TYR A 134 -4.89 -26.18 -1.89
N HIS A 135 -5.21 -25.53 -3.02
CA HIS A 135 -6.51 -25.71 -3.67
C HIS A 135 -6.55 -26.95 -4.57
N ASN A 136 -5.40 -27.39 -5.10
CA ASN A 136 -5.35 -28.46 -6.11
C ASN A 136 -4.64 -29.72 -5.65
N ILE A 137 -4.44 -29.94 -4.35
CA ILE A 137 -3.71 -31.11 -3.82
C ILE A 137 -4.25 -32.43 -4.40
N GLY A 138 -5.57 -32.60 -4.44
CA GLY A 138 -6.20 -33.82 -4.96
C GLY A 138 -6.03 -33.99 -6.47
N VAL A 139 -6.02 -32.89 -7.23
CA VAL A 139 -5.81 -32.93 -8.68
C VAL A 139 -4.34 -33.22 -9.01
N LEU A 140 -3.41 -32.54 -8.34
CA LEU A 140 -1.98 -32.71 -8.57
C LEU A 140 -1.47 -34.08 -8.13
N SER A 141 -1.93 -34.59 -6.98
CA SER A 141 -1.58 -35.93 -6.51
C SER A 141 -2.13 -37.01 -7.44
N SER A 142 -3.41 -36.92 -7.85
CA SER A 142 -4.02 -37.86 -8.78
C SER A 142 -3.39 -37.81 -10.18
N LEU A 143 -3.02 -36.63 -10.66
CA LEU A 143 -2.27 -36.47 -11.91
C LEU A 143 -0.88 -37.13 -11.80
N GLY A 144 -0.19 -36.95 -10.67
CA GLY A 144 1.10 -37.60 -10.42
C GLY A 144 0.99 -39.12 -10.47
N ILE A 145 -0.01 -39.69 -9.81
CA ILE A 145 -0.29 -41.14 -9.81
C ILE A 145 -0.70 -41.64 -11.21
N THR A 146 -1.45 -40.84 -11.97
CA THR A 146 -1.82 -41.15 -13.36
C THR A 146 -0.60 -41.20 -14.28
N LEU A 147 0.32 -40.24 -14.16
CA LEU A 147 1.58 -40.24 -14.92
C LEU A 147 2.47 -41.44 -14.54
N MET A 148 2.46 -41.84 -13.26
CA MET A 148 3.14 -43.06 -12.82
C MET A 148 2.51 -44.34 -13.39
N ALA A 149 1.22 -44.33 -13.68
CA ALA A 149 0.46 -45.45 -14.23
C ALA A 149 0.70 -45.69 -15.73
N ILE A 150 1.33 -44.74 -16.43
CA ILE A 150 1.59 -44.87 -17.87
C ILE A 150 2.50 -46.10 -18.11
N PRO A 151 2.10 -47.04 -19.00
CA PRO A 151 2.88 -48.24 -19.29
C PRO A 151 4.31 -47.94 -19.72
N PHE A 152 5.20 -48.93 -19.56
CA PHE A 152 6.62 -48.82 -19.92
C PHE A 152 7.40 -47.74 -19.16
N ARG A 153 6.84 -47.17 -18.09
CA ARG A 153 7.47 -46.16 -17.22
C ARG A 153 7.85 -44.87 -17.93
N ILE A 154 7.24 -44.53 -19.07
CA ILE A 154 7.62 -43.37 -19.89
C ILE A 154 7.53 -42.07 -19.08
N ALA A 155 6.46 -41.90 -18.31
CA ALA A 155 6.22 -40.70 -17.51
C ALA A 155 6.44 -40.91 -15.99
N ARG A 156 7.04 -42.04 -15.59
CA ARG A 156 7.09 -42.43 -14.17
C ARG A 156 7.88 -41.45 -13.31
N SER A 157 9.00 -40.95 -13.80
CA SER A 157 9.81 -39.96 -13.08
C SER A 157 9.05 -38.65 -12.87
N ALA A 158 8.36 -38.16 -13.90
CA ALA A 158 7.55 -36.95 -13.83
C ALA A 158 6.38 -37.12 -12.86
N GLY A 159 5.68 -38.27 -12.91
CA GLY A 159 4.59 -38.58 -11.99
C GLY A 159 5.04 -38.69 -10.53
N ALA A 160 6.15 -39.39 -10.29
CA ALA A 160 6.74 -39.52 -8.96
C ALA A 160 7.21 -38.17 -8.39
N PHE A 161 7.80 -37.32 -9.23
CA PHE A 161 8.20 -35.97 -8.83
C PHE A 161 6.98 -35.10 -8.50
N LEU A 162 5.96 -35.09 -9.37
CA LEU A 162 4.75 -34.29 -9.16
C LEU A 162 4.02 -34.70 -7.87
N LEU A 163 3.91 -36.00 -7.61
CA LEU A 163 3.31 -36.51 -6.38
C LEU A 163 4.11 -36.09 -5.14
N SER A 164 5.43 -36.29 -5.16
CA SER A 164 6.30 -35.89 -4.05
C SER A 164 6.29 -34.39 -3.80
N PHE A 165 6.38 -33.59 -4.87
CA PHE A 165 6.29 -32.14 -4.82
C PHE A 165 5.00 -31.70 -4.14
N THR A 166 3.88 -32.26 -4.57
CA THR A 166 2.57 -31.93 -4.00
C THR A 166 2.50 -32.27 -2.51
N LEU A 167 2.95 -33.47 -2.10
CA LEU A 167 2.90 -33.91 -0.71
C LEU A 167 3.83 -33.10 0.20
N VAL A 168 5.08 -32.88 -0.23
CA VAL A 168 6.08 -32.15 0.55
C VAL A 168 5.67 -30.70 0.71
N LEU A 169 5.28 -30.02 -0.37
CA LEU A 169 4.81 -28.64 -0.28
C LEU A 169 3.53 -28.54 0.54
N TYR A 170 2.62 -29.52 0.42
CA TYR A 170 1.37 -29.48 1.18
C TYR A 170 1.61 -29.53 2.69
N LEU A 171 2.53 -30.40 3.12
CA LEU A 171 2.88 -30.58 4.52
C LEU A 171 3.71 -29.40 5.04
N ALA A 172 4.70 -28.96 4.27
CA ALA A 172 5.75 -28.10 4.78
C ALA A 172 5.52 -26.61 4.54
N LEU A 173 4.92 -26.15 3.42
CA LEU A 173 4.73 -24.71 3.16
C LEU A 173 4.13 -23.93 4.35
N PRO A 174 3.11 -24.45 5.06
CA PRO A 174 2.52 -23.76 6.21
C PRO A 174 3.44 -23.59 7.42
N LEU A 175 4.59 -24.27 7.45
CA LEU A 175 5.61 -24.16 8.49
C LEU A 175 6.60 -23.00 8.24
N TYR A 176 6.52 -22.35 7.08
CA TYR A 176 7.39 -21.22 6.74
C TYR A 176 7.43 -20.10 7.81
N PRO A 177 6.31 -19.65 8.43
CA PRO A 177 6.37 -18.60 9.44
C PRO A 177 7.20 -19.01 10.67
N ASN A 178 7.09 -20.27 11.08
CA ASN A 178 7.88 -20.82 12.19
C ASN A 178 9.36 -20.93 11.78
N PHE A 179 9.62 -21.33 10.54
CA PHE A 179 10.98 -21.37 10.00
C PHE A 179 11.66 -19.99 10.01
N VAL A 180 10.95 -18.94 9.59
CA VAL A 180 11.45 -17.56 9.63
C VAL A 180 11.71 -17.12 11.07
N SER A 181 10.81 -17.44 12.01
CA SER A 181 10.97 -17.05 13.42
C SER A 181 12.23 -17.62 14.08
N ILE A 182 12.76 -18.74 13.59
CA ILE A 182 14.01 -19.33 14.08
C ILE A 182 15.23 -18.60 13.49
N LEU A 183 15.14 -18.15 12.24
CA LEU A 183 16.23 -17.45 11.54
C LEU A 183 16.34 -15.97 11.91
N SER A 184 15.23 -15.34 12.29
CA SER A 184 15.20 -13.92 12.63
C SER A 184 15.12 -13.72 14.14
N THR A 185 16.07 -12.97 14.70
CA THR A 185 15.79 -12.26 15.96
C THR A 185 14.75 -11.17 15.66
N PRO A 186 13.79 -10.91 16.57
CA PRO A 186 12.83 -9.83 16.39
C PRO A 186 13.58 -8.49 16.44
N VAL A 187 13.97 -7.97 15.28
CA VAL A 187 14.38 -6.57 15.16
C VAL A 187 13.10 -5.77 15.25
N SER A 188 12.94 -4.99 16.31
CA SER A 188 11.81 -4.09 16.49
C SER A 188 11.71 -3.16 15.30
N HIS A 189 10.72 -3.38 14.43
CA HIS A 189 10.44 -2.56 13.27
C HIS A 189 9.91 -1.18 13.70
N SER A 190 10.78 -0.28 14.12
CA SER A 190 10.42 1.10 14.48
C SER A 190 10.97 2.09 13.46
N PHE A 191 10.85 1.79 12.16
CA PHE A 191 11.48 2.66 11.16
C PHE A 191 10.62 3.85 10.74
N LEU A 192 9.29 3.75 10.82
CA LEU A 192 8.42 4.90 10.61
C LEU A 192 7.15 4.68 11.44
N ASP A 193 7.20 5.06 12.72
CA ASP A 193 6.00 5.23 13.53
C ASP A 193 5.30 6.50 13.04
N VAL A 194 4.78 6.46 11.81
CA VAL A 194 4.13 7.57 11.11
C VAL A 194 2.71 7.18 10.80
N THR A 195 1.81 8.13 10.97
CA THR A 195 0.40 8.01 10.59
C THR A 195 0.12 9.00 9.47
N ILE A 196 -0.53 8.51 8.43
CA ILE A 196 -1.00 9.34 7.33
C ILE A 196 -2.39 9.84 7.71
N ILE A 197 -2.53 11.14 7.96
CA ILE A 197 -3.82 11.78 8.18
C ILE A 197 -4.33 12.28 6.84
N TYR A 198 -5.54 11.89 6.47
CA TYR A 198 -6.20 12.37 5.26
C TYR A 198 -7.63 12.82 5.55
N GLY A 199 -8.15 13.77 4.78
CA GLY A 199 -9.54 14.20 4.94
C GLY A 199 -9.90 15.37 4.06
N ASN A 200 -11.16 15.78 4.13
CA ASN A 200 -11.66 16.93 3.41
C ASN A 200 -11.49 18.19 4.25
N VAL A 201 -11.15 19.29 3.58
CA VAL A 201 -11.16 20.62 4.18
C VAL A 201 -12.41 21.35 3.73
N VAL A 202 -13.26 21.71 4.68
CA VAL A 202 -14.50 22.44 4.46
C VAL A 202 -14.51 23.73 5.27
N THR A 203 -15.29 24.72 4.83
CA THR A 203 -15.65 25.85 5.69
C THR A 203 -16.69 25.38 6.70
N ASP A 204 -16.89 26.12 7.79
CA ASP A 204 -17.96 25.84 8.76
C ASP A 204 -19.37 25.86 8.17
N LEU A 205 -19.54 26.44 6.98
CA LEU A 205 -20.81 26.45 6.22
C LEU A 205 -20.93 25.23 5.28
N GLY A 206 -19.98 24.30 5.31
CA GLY A 206 -20.00 23.05 4.55
C GLY A 206 -19.45 23.15 3.13
N TYR A 207 -18.93 24.31 2.71
CA TYR A 207 -18.33 24.46 1.37
C TYR A 207 -16.93 23.87 1.33
N ARG A 208 -16.62 23.09 0.28
CA ARG A 208 -15.29 22.50 0.10
C ARG A 208 -14.27 23.55 -0.31
N VAL A 209 -13.11 23.51 0.33
CA VAL A 209 -11.97 24.37 0.02
C VAL A 209 -11.01 23.58 -0.87
N LEU A 210 -10.92 23.96 -2.15
CA LEU A 210 -10.20 23.18 -3.17
C LEU A 210 -8.69 23.42 -3.19
N GLU A 211 -8.26 24.57 -2.73
CA GLU A 211 -6.87 25.02 -2.73
C GLU A 211 -6.55 25.68 -1.39
N GLY A 212 -5.27 25.78 -1.04
CA GLY A 212 -4.80 26.40 0.19
C GLY A 212 -3.82 25.53 0.92
N TYR A 213 -3.57 25.87 2.19
CA TYR A 213 -2.54 25.22 2.96
C TYR A 213 -3.00 24.92 4.38
N VAL A 214 -2.45 23.85 4.96
CA VAL A 214 -2.71 23.44 6.34
C VAL A 214 -1.42 23.42 7.14
N GLY A 215 -1.49 23.90 8.37
CA GLY A 215 -0.39 23.95 9.34
C GLY A 215 -0.73 23.15 10.59
N LEU A 216 0.24 22.51 11.22
CA LEU A 216 0.07 21.83 12.50
C LEU A 216 0.97 22.47 13.54
N GLU A 217 0.39 22.96 14.64
CA GLU A 217 1.13 23.44 15.80
C GLU A 217 1.14 22.37 16.89
N VAL A 218 2.34 21.99 17.33
CA VAL A 218 2.55 21.02 18.42
C VAL A 218 3.55 21.61 19.40
N GLU A 219 3.20 21.69 20.69
CA GLU A 219 4.06 22.26 21.74
C GLU A 219 4.63 23.64 21.38
N ASP A 220 3.75 24.56 20.93
CA ASP A 220 4.07 25.93 20.52
C ASP A 220 5.05 26.03 19.32
N LYS A 221 5.25 24.92 18.59
CA LYS A 221 6.00 24.90 17.33
C LYS A 221 5.05 24.68 16.16
N TYR A 222 4.97 25.69 15.30
CA TYR A 222 4.27 25.58 14.04
C TYR A 222 5.08 24.79 13.03
N VAL A 223 4.50 23.70 12.53
CA VAL A 223 5.02 22.87 11.44
C VAL A 223 4.09 23.04 10.26
N GLY A 224 4.59 23.61 9.17
CA GLY A 224 3.79 23.89 7.98
C GLY A 224 4.31 25.10 7.20
N PRO A 225 3.59 25.51 6.13
CA PRO A 225 2.28 25.03 5.73
C PRO A 225 2.35 24.00 4.59
N ALA A 226 1.50 22.97 4.63
CA ALA A 226 1.40 21.92 3.62
C ALA A 226 0.26 22.22 2.65
N LYS A 227 0.56 22.20 1.34
CA LYS A 227 -0.43 22.47 0.30
C LYS A 227 -1.48 21.35 0.22
N LEU A 228 -2.75 21.74 0.03
CA LEU A 228 -3.82 20.77 -0.23
C LEU A 228 -3.59 20.02 -1.55
N ALA A 229 -3.97 18.74 -1.55
CA ALA A 229 -3.96 17.90 -2.75
C ALA A 229 -5.06 18.37 -3.74
N PRO A 230 -4.95 17.99 -5.03
CA PRO A 230 -6.00 18.26 -6.01
C PRO A 230 -7.37 17.81 -5.47
N ASN A 231 -8.39 18.66 -5.62
CA ASN A 231 -9.76 18.50 -5.10
C ASN A 231 -9.97 18.83 -3.61
N GLY A 232 -9.03 19.52 -2.95
CA GLY A 232 -9.23 20.02 -1.58
C GLY A 232 -9.03 18.98 -0.47
N HIS A 233 -8.30 17.91 -0.78
CA HIS A 233 -7.97 16.90 0.22
C HIS A 233 -6.71 17.31 1.00
N MET A 234 -6.79 17.17 2.32
CA MET A 234 -5.64 17.26 3.20
C MET A 234 -4.91 15.92 3.22
N LEU A 235 -3.57 15.98 3.18
CA LEU A 235 -2.68 14.85 3.39
C LEU A 235 -1.54 15.28 4.31
N LEU A 236 -1.46 14.71 5.51
CA LEU A 236 -0.40 14.97 6.49
C LEU A 236 0.30 13.67 6.86
N ILE A 237 1.62 13.71 7.02
CA ILE A 237 2.42 12.58 7.50
C ILE A 237 3.00 12.96 8.85
N VAL A 238 2.41 12.41 9.92
CA VAL A 238 2.72 12.81 11.29
C VAL A 238 3.30 11.61 12.04
N SER A 239 4.46 11.79 12.69
CA SER A 239 5.00 10.74 13.56
C SER A 239 4.09 10.53 14.77
N LYS A 240 3.94 9.28 15.21
CA LYS A 240 3.12 8.85 16.35
C LYS A 240 3.45 9.60 17.65
N LYS A 241 4.73 9.96 17.84
CA LYS A 241 5.19 10.81 18.95
C LYS A 241 4.46 12.16 19.00
N TYR A 242 4.04 12.70 17.86
CA TYR A 242 3.30 13.96 17.76
C TYR A 242 1.78 13.75 17.76
N LEU A 243 1.27 12.57 17.40
CA LEU A 243 -0.16 12.25 17.44
C LEU A 243 -0.72 12.14 18.86
N GLU A 244 0.12 11.73 19.81
CA GLU A 244 -0.23 11.58 21.22
C GLU A 244 -0.12 12.91 22.00
N LYS A 245 0.33 13.99 21.33
CA LYS A 245 0.47 15.31 21.91
C LYS A 245 -0.70 16.22 21.54
N PRO A 246 -1.07 17.17 22.41
CA PRO A 246 -2.04 18.20 22.07
C PRO A 246 -1.53 19.01 20.87
N SER A 247 -2.34 19.03 19.82
CA SER A 247 -2.00 19.69 18.57
C SER A 247 -3.14 20.58 18.11
N THR A 248 -2.80 21.70 17.47
CA THR A 248 -3.76 22.61 16.84
C THR A 248 -3.52 22.65 15.34
N LEU A 249 -4.54 22.35 14.55
CA LEU A 249 -4.48 22.46 13.11
C LEU A 249 -4.98 23.84 12.66
N TYR A 250 -4.21 24.50 11.81
CA TYR A 250 -4.55 25.77 11.18
C TYR A 250 -4.73 25.58 9.69
N PHE A 251 -5.58 26.42 9.09
CA PHE A 251 -5.57 26.65 7.66
C PHE A 251 -4.85 27.97 7.38
N ASP A 252 -3.83 27.95 6.53
CA ASP A 252 -2.97 29.08 6.23
C ASP A 252 -3.27 29.59 4.81
N ALA A 253 -3.66 30.85 4.72
CA ALA A 253 -4.05 31.48 3.47
C ALA A 253 -3.82 33.00 3.51
N SER A 254 -3.09 33.54 2.53
CA SER A 254 -2.84 34.99 2.39
C SER A 254 -2.35 35.68 3.68
N SER A 255 -1.37 35.08 4.36
CA SER A 255 -0.80 35.55 5.65
C SER A 255 -1.73 35.41 6.87
N HIS A 256 -2.91 34.82 6.71
CA HIS A 256 -3.83 34.54 7.81
C HIS A 256 -3.81 33.08 8.22
N ARG A 257 -3.80 32.84 9.54
CA ARG A 257 -3.97 31.51 10.14
C ARG A 257 -5.39 31.39 10.69
N PHE A 258 -6.21 30.63 9.99
CA PHE A 258 -7.57 30.33 10.42
C PHE A 258 -7.57 29.14 11.38
N TYR A 259 -8.24 29.32 12.51
CA TYR A 259 -8.52 28.23 13.42
C TYR A 259 -9.48 27.24 12.77
N THR A 260 -9.20 25.96 13.00
CA THR A 260 -10.08 24.88 12.56
C THR A 260 -10.91 24.33 13.73
N ASN A 261 -11.74 23.32 13.48
CA ASN A 261 -12.37 22.51 14.53
C ASN A 261 -11.37 21.71 15.38
N LEU A 262 -10.11 21.59 14.97
CA LEU A 262 -9.07 20.83 15.64
C LEU A 262 -8.13 21.76 16.43
N THR A 263 -8.62 22.29 17.55
CA THR A 263 -7.83 23.13 18.46
C THR A 263 -7.51 22.40 19.75
N ASN A 264 -6.22 22.26 20.07
CA ASN A 264 -5.73 21.58 21.28
C ASN A 264 -6.29 20.14 21.42
N VAL A 265 -6.22 19.36 20.33
CA VAL A 265 -6.75 17.99 20.29
C VAL A 265 -5.62 16.98 20.14
N ILE A 266 -5.77 15.82 20.78
CA ILE A 266 -4.90 14.67 20.58
C ILE A 266 -5.38 13.94 19.33
N LEU A 267 -4.60 14.02 18.25
CA LEU A 267 -4.99 13.49 16.93
C LEU A 267 -5.22 11.98 16.94
N SER A 268 -4.49 11.23 17.78
CA SER A 268 -4.66 9.76 17.90
C SER A 268 -6.06 9.34 18.37
N ASN A 269 -6.76 10.19 19.12
CA ASN A 269 -8.12 9.90 19.60
C ASN A 269 -9.18 10.08 18.51
N LEU A 270 -8.88 10.88 17.47
CA LEU A 270 -9.79 11.13 16.36
C LEU A 270 -9.70 10.07 15.26
N CYS A 271 -8.68 9.21 15.32
CA CYS A 271 -8.47 8.13 14.36
C CYS A 271 -9.42 6.97 14.63
N LEU A 272 -10.58 6.97 13.95
CA LEU A 272 -11.63 5.96 14.09
C LEU A 272 -11.22 4.58 13.52
N ASP A 273 -10.30 4.53 12.56
CA ASP A 273 -9.83 3.28 11.93
C ASP A 273 -8.42 2.90 12.42
N ARG A 274 -8.35 2.08 13.47
CA ARG A 274 -7.11 1.36 13.85
C ARG A 274 -6.92 0.13 12.95
N SER A 275 -6.87 0.34 11.65
CA SER A 275 -6.41 -0.71 10.73
C SER A 275 -4.87 -0.76 10.73
N THR A 276 -4.31 -1.89 10.32
CA THR A 276 -2.88 -2.23 10.31
C THR A 276 -1.98 -1.29 9.49
N LEU A 277 -2.52 -0.21 8.91
CA LEU A 277 -1.85 0.67 7.94
C LEU A 277 -1.60 2.10 8.44
N SER A 278 -1.80 2.40 9.73
CA SER A 278 -1.57 3.75 10.30
C SER A 278 -2.13 4.89 9.42
N MET A 279 -3.31 4.67 8.81
CA MET A 279 -4.04 5.69 8.07
C MET A 279 -5.19 6.18 8.93
N CYS A 280 -5.32 7.50 9.04
CA CYS A 280 -6.29 8.16 9.90
C CYS A 280 -7.10 9.16 9.08
N ARG A 281 -8.42 8.98 9.06
CA ARG A 281 -9.30 9.94 8.39
C ARG A 281 -9.74 11.03 9.37
N ILE A 282 -9.44 12.29 9.08
CA ILE A 282 -9.88 13.44 9.87
C ILE A 282 -10.36 14.55 8.92
N ASP A 283 -11.66 14.82 8.93
CA ASP A 283 -12.27 15.93 8.19
C ASP A 283 -12.16 17.23 9.00
N VAL A 284 -11.79 18.33 8.33
CA VAL A 284 -11.41 19.61 8.95
C VAL A 284 -12.38 20.70 8.54
N SER A 285 -12.85 21.47 9.52
CA SER A 285 -13.73 22.63 9.31
C SER A 285 -13.01 23.92 9.67
N ILE A 286 -13.04 24.91 8.77
CA ILE A 286 -12.36 26.21 8.93
C ILE A 286 -13.35 27.28 9.38
N ARG A 287 -12.99 27.98 10.46
CA ARG A 287 -13.84 29.04 11.04
C ARG A 287 -13.61 30.38 10.33
N GLY A 288 -14.71 31.05 9.98
CA GLY A 288 -14.70 32.42 9.43
C GLY A 288 -14.26 32.57 7.98
N LEU A 289 -13.66 31.55 7.36
CA LEU A 289 -13.28 31.55 5.95
C LEU A 289 -14.53 31.43 5.06
N LEU A 290 -14.69 32.35 4.11
CA LEU A 290 -15.76 32.31 3.10
C LEU A 290 -15.25 31.72 1.78
N TYR A 291 -14.07 32.16 1.35
CA TYR A 291 -13.51 31.77 0.07
C TYR A 291 -11.99 31.91 0.05
N TYR A 292 -11.31 30.98 -0.63
CA TYR A 292 -9.88 31.07 -0.94
C TYR A 292 -9.62 30.66 -2.39
N ARG A 293 -8.75 31.40 -3.07
CA ARG A 293 -8.19 31.04 -4.39
C ARG A 293 -6.85 31.73 -4.61
N LYS A 294 -5.79 30.94 -4.80
CA LYS A 294 -4.45 31.39 -5.26
C LYS A 294 -4.03 32.78 -4.74
N GLY A 295 -3.81 32.91 -3.43
CA GLY A 295 -3.37 34.16 -2.82
C GLY A 295 -4.47 35.20 -2.52
N MET A 296 -5.73 34.94 -2.90
CA MET A 296 -6.88 35.73 -2.49
C MET A 296 -7.70 34.97 -1.45
N THR A 297 -7.93 35.62 -0.30
CA THR A 297 -8.72 35.10 0.82
C THR A 297 -9.81 36.09 1.18
N ILE A 298 -11.04 35.57 1.32
CA ILE A 298 -12.20 36.32 1.79
C ILE A 298 -12.69 35.67 3.08
N HIS A 299 -12.77 36.45 4.14
CA HIS A 299 -13.30 36.00 5.43
C HIS A 299 -14.15 37.08 6.09
N ALA A 300 -14.99 36.70 7.05
CA ALA A 300 -15.84 37.65 7.77
C ALA A 300 -15.82 37.38 9.28
N ALA A 301 -15.88 38.45 10.06
CA ALA A 301 -16.03 38.41 11.51
C ALA A 301 -17.15 39.37 11.96
N PRO A 302 -18.14 38.93 12.77
CA PRO A 302 -18.32 37.56 13.26
C PRO A 302 -18.69 36.59 12.14
N GLN A 303 -18.67 35.30 12.46
CA GLN A 303 -19.01 34.24 11.51
C GLN A 303 -20.42 34.44 10.92
N PRO A 304 -20.57 34.40 9.60
CA PRO A 304 -21.88 34.58 8.98
C PRO A 304 -22.78 33.36 9.17
N HIS A 305 -24.09 33.60 9.21
CA HIS A 305 -25.10 32.54 9.30
C HIS A 305 -25.35 31.86 7.95
N PHE A 306 -25.16 32.60 6.86
CA PHE A 306 -25.45 32.15 5.51
C PHE A 306 -24.39 32.66 4.55
N LEU A 307 -23.99 31.80 3.61
CA LEU A 307 -23.15 32.12 2.47
C LEU A 307 -23.75 31.41 1.25
N GLU A 308 -23.95 32.11 0.16
CA GLU A 308 -24.32 31.54 -1.14
C GLU A 308 -23.36 32.09 -2.18
N ILE A 309 -22.56 31.22 -2.79
CA ILE A 309 -21.66 31.61 -3.87
C ILE A 309 -22.42 31.43 -5.19
N SER A 310 -22.81 32.54 -5.82
CA SER A 310 -23.66 32.54 -7.01
C SER A 310 -22.86 32.41 -8.31
N GLU A 311 -21.63 32.93 -8.36
CA GLU A 311 -20.81 32.94 -9.57
C GLU A 311 -19.32 32.89 -9.22
N ILE A 312 -18.59 31.98 -9.87
CA ILE A 312 -17.13 31.87 -9.79
C ILE A 312 -16.61 31.75 -11.22
N GLU A 313 -16.14 32.86 -11.79
CA GLU A 313 -15.46 32.86 -13.09
C GLU A 313 -13.94 33.01 -12.91
N SER A 314 -13.20 33.07 -14.00
CA SER A 314 -11.75 33.25 -13.94
C SER A 314 -11.36 34.58 -13.25
N ASN A 315 -12.17 35.62 -13.45
CA ASN A 315 -11.85 37.02 -13.10
C ASN A 315 -12.96 37.70 -12.27
N SER A 316 -13.99 36.96 -11.87
CA SER A 316 -15.12 37.50 -11.11
C SER A 316 -15.61 36.50 -10.06
N ILE A 317 -16.06 37.02 -8.92
CA ILE A 317 -16.68 36.25 -7.84
C ILE A 317 -17.89 37.02 -7.34
N SER A 318 -19.03 36.35 -7.25
CA SER A 318 -20.26 36.88 -6.68
C SER A 318 -20.77 35.98 -5.56
N PHE A 319 -21.03 36.55 -4.39
CA PHE A 319 -21.58 35.81 -3.26
C PHE A 319 -22.51 36.67 -2.40
N LYS A 320 -23.46 36.01 -1.73
CA LYS A 320 -24.32 36.60 -0.72
C LYS A 320 -23.90 36.11 0.66
N VAL A 321 -23.79 37.03 1.60
CA VAL A 321 -23.42 36.72 2.99
C VAL A 321 -24.43 37.35 3.95
N GLU A 322 -24.84 36.61 4.98
CA GLU A 322 -25.69 37.13 6.06
C GLU A 322 -24.91 37.28 7.36
N LEU A 323 -24.79 38.50 7.86
CA LEU A 323 -24.12 38.79 9.12
C LEU A 323 -25.12 38.95 10.27
N PRO A 324 -24.91 38.25 11.41
CA PRO A 324 -25.84 38.29 12.54
C PRO A 324 -25.78 39.60 13.35
N SER A 325 -24.66 40.30 13.29
CA SER A 325 -24.43 41.58 13.95
C SER A 325 -23.53 42.47 13.10
N HIS A 326 -23.25 43.68 13.58
CA HIS A 326 -22.19 44.50 12.99
C HIS A 326 -20.90 43.68 12.91
N GLY A 327 -20.30 43.69 11.73
CA GLY A 327 -19.13 42.87 11.41
C GLY A 327 -18.27 43.52 10.35
N SER A 328 -17.22 42.82 9.97
CA SER A 328 -16.30 43.25 8.93
C SER A 328 -16.06 42.11 7.96
N LEU A 329 -16.06 42.46 6.68
CA LEU A 329 -15.54 41.63 5.61
C LEU A 329 -14.06 41.94 5.43
N TYR A 330 -13.25 40.89 5.40
CA TYR A 330 -11.81 40.97 5.20
C TYR A 330 -11.48 40.40 3.82
N LEU A 331 -10.83 41.22 3.02
CA LEU A 331 -10.36 40.88 1.69
C LEU A 331 -8.83 40.94 1.71
N SER A 332 -8.19 39.78 1.76
CA SER A 332 -6.73 39.65 1.77
C SER A 332 -6.26 39.16 0.41
N ILE A 333 -5.52 40.00 -0.31
CA ILE A 333 -5.16 39.79 -1.71
C ILE A 333 -3.67 40.07 -1.90
N VAL A 334 -2.98 39.20 -2.65
CA VAL A 334 -1.59 39.41 -3.07
C VAL A 334 -1.46 40.52 -4.11
N ASP A 335 -0.33 41.24 -4.11
CA ASP A 335 -0.13 42.47 -4.90
C ASP A 335 -0.21 42.28 -6.42
N GLN A 336 -0.09 41.04 -6.90
CA GLN A 336 -0.22 40.68 -8.31
C GLN A 336 -1.67 40.75 -8.81
N TYR A 337 -2.68 40.80 -7.93
CA TYR A 337 -4.05 41.06 -8.34
C TYR A 337 -4.31 42.56 -8.42
N LYS A 338 -4.95 42.96 -9.51
CA LYS A 338 -5.59 44.27 -9.65
C LYS A 338 -7.08 44.10 -9.44
N ILE A 339 -7.63 44.79 -8.47
CA ILE A 339 -9.07 44.77 -8.22
C ILE A 339 -9.72 45.82 -9.14
N ASP A 340 -10.55 45.36 -10.07
CA ASP A 340 -11.21 46.18 -11.08
C ASP A 340 -12.62 46.60 -10.67
N LEU A 341 -13.28 45.86 -9.77
CA LEU A 341 -14.58 46.23 -9.18
C LEU A 341 -14.78 45.55 -7.82
N VAL A 342 -15.21 46.32 -6.82
CA VAL A 342 -15.82 45.79 -5.59
C VAL A 342 -17.16 46.46 -5.43
N SER A 343 -18.24 45.69 -5.47
CA SER A 343 -19.58 46.20 -5.22
C SER A 343 -20.23 45.43 -4.08
N ILE A 344 -20.73 46.16 -3.10
CA ILE A 344 -21.52 45.60 -1.99
C ILE A 344 -22.91 46.19 -2.12
N ASN A 345 -23.94 45.36 -2.23
CA ASN A 345 -25.34 45.77 -2.42
C ASN A 345 -25.55 46.77 -3.57
N ASN A 346 -24.74 46.67 -4.64
CA ASN A 346 -24.76 47.55 -5.82
C ASN A 346 -24.42 49.03 -5.52
N THR A 347 -23.84 49.37 -4.36
CA THR A 347 -23.59 50.77 -3.96
C THR A 347 -22.13 51.19 -3.89
N ILE A 348 -21.17 50.26 -3.76
CA ILE A 348 -19.74 50.57 -3.64
C ILE A 348 -19.03 50.46 -5.00
N SER A 349 -18.12 51.40 -5.31
CA SER A 349 -17.20 51.39 -6.47
C SER A 349 -15.72 51.48 -6.01
N ILE A 350 -14.78 51.17 -6.92
CA ILE A 350 -13.34 50.91 -6.66
C ILE A 350 -12.58 52.06 -6.01
N ASP A 351 -12.99 53.31 -6.26
CA ASP A 351 -12.24 54.49 -5.86
C ASP A 351 -12.07 54.63 -4.34
N ASP A 352 -12.89 53.92 -3.56
CA ASP A 352 -12.86 53.91 -2.09
C ASP A 352 -12.10 52.73 -1.48
N LEU A 353 -11.68 51.71 -2.24
CA LEU A 353 -11.11 50.49 -1.65
C LEU A 353 -9.80 50.77 -0.90
N THR A 354 -9.00 51.73 -1.37
CA THR A 354 -7.78 52.17 -0.68
C THR A 354 -8.05 52.75 0.71
N LYS A 355 -9.24 53.35 0.94
CA LYS A 355 -9.67 53.85 2.27
C LYS A 355 -9.89 52.72 3.26
N TYR A 356 -10.21 51.52 2.77
CA TYR A 356 -10.41 50.32 3.58
C TYR A 356 -9.15 49.48 3.74
N LYS A 357 -8.00 49.91 3.20
CA LYS A 357 -6.73 49.20 3.40
C LYS A 357 -6.34 49.26 4.88
N ALA A 358 -6.31 48.10 5.52
CA ALA A 358 -5.97 48.00 6.94
C ALA A 358 -4.46 47.80 7.15
N TYR A 359 -3.85 46.86 6.43
CA TYR A 359 -2.41 46.56 6.56
C TYR A 359 -1.86 45.80 5.35
N SER A 360 -0.55 45.89 5.18
CA SER A 360 0.24 45.09 4.23
C SER A 360 0.91 43.92 4.95
N TRP A 361 1.12 42.82 4.25
CA TRP A 361 1.72 41.60 4.78
C TRP A 361 2.61 40.92 3.74
N ILE A 362 3.44 40.00 4.22
CA ILE A 362 4.28 39.15 3.39
C ILE A 362 3.99 37.71 3.78
N TRP A 363 3.49 36.93 2.82
CA TRP A 363 3.17 35.52 2.98
C TRP A 363 4.25 34.69 2.27
N TYR A 364 5.28 34.28 3.01
CA TYR A 364 6.39 33.48 2.48
C TYR A 364 7.01 34.07 1.19
N ASN A 365 7.43 35.34 1.28
CA ASN A 365 7.93 36.21 0.20
C ASN A 365 6.89 36.70 -0.81
N VAL A 366 5.62 36.35 -0.67
CA VAL A 366 4.54 36.91 -1.50
C VAL A 366 3.93 38.12 -0.79
N PRO A 367 4.13 39.36 -1.27
CA PRO A 367 3.55 40.54 -0.66
C PRO A 367 2.05 40.66 -0.98
N GLY A 368 1.29 41.21 -0.05
CA GLY A 368 -0.13 41.46 -0.23
C GLY A 368 -0.70 42.48 0.74
N ASN A 369 -2.00 42.75 0.58
CA ASN A 369 -2.75 43.73 1.35
C ASN A 369 -4.05 43.13 1.87
N THR A 370 -4.45 43.55 3.06
CA THR A 370 -5.78 43.25 3.63
C THR A 370 -6.62 44.52 3.66
N TYR A 371 -7.83 44.43 3.12
CA TYR A 371 -8.86 45.45 3.17
C TYR A 371 -9.97 45.01 4.14
N VAL A 372 -10.41 45.91 5.02
CA VAL A 372 -11.42 45.62 6.04
C VAL A 372 -12.62 46.52 5.79
N ILE A 373 -13.71 45.91 5.35
CA ILE A 373 -14.93 46.63 4.97
C ILE A 373 -15.99 46.38 6.04
N PRO A 374 -16.41 47.42 6.80
CA PRO A 374 -17.44 47.26 7.80
C PRO A 374 -18.80 46.99 7.14
N LEU A 375 -19.55 46.04 7.68
CA LEU A 375 -20.87 45.65 7.23
C LEU A 375 -21.88 45.76 8.37
N SER A 376 -23.07 46.26 8.05
CA SER A 376 -24.23 46.24 8.95
C SER A 376 -24.75 44.81 9.14
N PRO A 377 -25.56 44.53 10.16
CA PRO A 377 -26.31 43.28 10.23
C PRO A 377 -27.23 43.11 9.00
N GLY A 378 -27.38 41.89 8.52
CA GLY A 378 -28.27 41.54 7.41
C GLY A 378 -27.58 40.89 6.21
N ILE A 379 -28.32 40.78 5.10
CA ILE A 379 -27.87 40.12 3.88
C ILE A 379 -27.16 41.13 2.97
N HIS A 380 -25.94 40.78 2.59
CA HIS A 380 -25.10 41.57 1.69
C HIS A 380 -24.76 40.76 0.44
N THR A 381 -24.98 41.34 -0.75
CA THR A 381 -24.50 40.79 -2.03
C THR A 381 -23.18 41.46 -2.38
N ILE A 382 -22.13 40.66 -2.53
CA ILE A 382 -20.77 41.13 -2.78
C ILE A 382 -20.33 40.62 -4.15
N TYR A 383 -19.94 41.54 -5.01
CA TYR A 383 -19.38 41.27 -6.33
C TYR A 383 -17.95 41.80 -6.40
N LEU A 384 -17.02 40.92 -6.78
CA LEU A 384 -15.60 41.21 -6.94
C LEU A 384 -15.20 40.91 -8.39
N ARG A 385 -14.58 41.87 -9.06
CA ARG A 385 -13.91 41.68 -10.36
C ARG A 385 -12.44 42.03 -10.21
N PHE A 386 -11.58 41.17 -10.73
CA PHE A 386 -10.14 41.33 -10.63
C PHE A 386 -9.42 40.84 -11.89
N GLU A 387 -8.23 41.39 -12.11
CA GLU A 387 -7.31 41.04 -13.17
C GLU A 387 -5.98 40.58 -12.55
N VAL A 388 -5.41 39.51 -13.09
CA VAL A 388 -4.09 39.01 -12.66
C VAL A 388 -3.03 39.74 -13.47
N ARG A 389 -2.25 40.62 -12.83
CA ARG A 389 -1.19 41.40 -13.50
C ARG A 389 0.01 40.55 -13.90
N SER A 390 0.32 39.54 -13.10
CA SER A 390 1.39 38.56 -13.36
C SER A 390 1.00 37.20 -12.77
N LEU A 391 1.31 36.13 -13.49
CA LEU A 391 1.13 34.76 -13.02
C LEU A 391 2.31 34.29 -12.16
N GLU A 392 3.41 35.04 -12.12
CA GLU A 392 4.57 34.73 -11.29
C GLU A 392 4.25 35.09 -9.83
N GLU A 393 4.43 34.11 -8.92
CA GLU A 393 4.40 34.30 -7.45
C GLU A 393 3.04 34.59 -6.79
N LEU A 394 1.91 34.06 -7.31
CA LEU A 394 0.60 34.16 -6.63
C LEU A 394 0.50 33.33 -5.34
N GLU A 395 1.41 32.38 -5.14
CA GLU A 395 1.47 31.46 -4.02
C GLU A 395 2.91 31.33 -3.50
N PRO A 396 3.09 31.00 -2.20
CA PRO A 396 4.40 30.72 -1.62
C PRO A 396 5.24 29.75 -2.44
N SER A 397 6.54 30.05 -2.59
CA SER A 397 7.47 29.11 -3.19
C SER A 397 7.53 27.83 -2.38
N THR A 398 7.68 26.69 -3.05
CA THR A 398 7.74 25.38 -2.39
C THR A 398 8.97 25.20 -1.50
N GLU A 399 9.96 26.10 -1.58
CA GLU A 399 11.16 26.11 -0.73
C GLU A 399 10.88 26.61 0.69
N HIS A 400 9.85 27.45 0.89
CA HIS A 400 9.45 27.96 2.21
C HIS A 400 8.30 27.18 2.86
N LEU A 401 7.69 26.27 2.10
CA LEU A 401 6.73 25.31 2.63
C LEU A 401 7.52 24.25 3.39
N TYR A 402 7.49 24.28 4.73
CA TYR A 402 7.87 23.10 5.49
C TYR A 402 6.78 22.07 5.20
N PRO A 403 7.06 20.99 4.45
CA PRO A 403 6.11 19.90 4.43
C PRO A 403 5.92 19.49 5.90
N ILE A 404 4.67 19.28 6.32
CA ILE A 404 4.34 18.61 7.59
C ILE A 404 4.79 17.16 7.44
N ASN A 405 6.10 17.02 7.52
CA ASN A 405 6.91 15.84 7.44
C ASN A 405 7.81 16.00 8.65
N ILE A 406 7.23 15.82 9.84
CA ILE A 406 7.97 15.86 11.09
C ILE A 406 8.82 14.59 11.16
N TYR A 407 9.89 14.59 10.38
CA TYR A 407 10.95 13.62 10.47
C TYR A 407 12.01 14.20 11.39
N GLU A 408 11.96 13.88 12.69
CA GLU A 408 13.20 13.83 13.45
C GLU A 408 13.98 12.61 12.95
N LEU A 409 14.59 12.71 11.76
CA LEU A 409 15.63 11.78 11.34
C LEU A 409 16.80 12.00 12.30
N HIS A 410 16.89 11.19 13.34
CA HIS A 410 18.10 11.14 14.15
C HIS A 410 19.30 10.78 13.23
N PRO A 411 20.49 11.35 13.46
CA PRO A 411 21.66 11.16 12.60
C PRO A 411 22.25 9.73 12.56
N ASN A 412 21.61 8.73 13.20
CA ASN A 412 21.98 7.31 13.09
C ASN A 412 21.29 6.57 11.92
N THR A 413 20.45 7.28 11.16
CA THR A 413 19.51 6.74 10.16
C THR A 413 20.12 5.96 9.00
N VAL A 414 21.37 6.19 8.59
CA VAL A 414 21.99 5.39 7.51
C VAL A 414 22.30 3.96 7.99
N GLY A 415 22.73 3.81 9.24
CA GLY A 415 22.94 2.50 9.86
C GLY A 415 21.64 1.72 9.96
N ASP A 416 20.59 2.37 10.46
CA ASP A 416 19.26 1.75 10.60
C ASP A 416 18.63 1.38 9.25
N ILE A 417 18.78 2.21 8.20
CA ILE A 417 18.35 1.88 6.83
C ILE A 417 19.12 0.66 6.32
N MET A 418 20.44 0.60 6.54
CA MET A 418 21.26 -0.52 6.11
C MET A 418 20.93 -1.80 6.87
N ASP A 419 20.67 -1.73 8.17
CA ASP A 419 20.25 -2.89 8.98
C ASP A 419 18.89 -3.42 8.52
N ILE A 420 17.97 -2.55 8.10
CA ILE A 420 16.69 -2.95 7.51
C ILE A 420 16.88 -3.55 6.13
N LEU A 421 17.70 -2.94 5.27
CA LEU A 421 17.99 -3.53 3.95
C LEU A 421 18.65 -4.89 4.09
N THR A 422 19.52 -5.05 5.09
CA THR A 422 20.18 -6.31 5.44
C THR A 422 19.17 -7.32 5.99
N TYR A 423 18.28 -6.90 6.90
CA TYR A 423 17.21 -7.74 7.42
C TYR A 423 16.23 -8.18 6.31
N THR A 424 15.76 -7.25 5.48
CA THR A 424 14.80 -7.52 4.41
C THR A 424 15.42 -8.44 3.34
N SER A 425 16.69 -8.20 2.99
CA SER A 425 17.40 -9.08 2.06
C SER A 425 17.66 -10.48 2.63
N TYR A 426 18.11 -10.58 3.89
CA TYR A 426 18.45 -11.86 4.48
C TYR A 426 17.23 -12.67 4.93
N VAL A 427 16.31 -12.05 5.67
CA VAL A 427 15.17 -12.74 6.25
C VAL A 427 14.07 -12.99 5.23
N GLU A 428 13.88 -12.17 4.20
CA GLU A 428 12.76 -12.39 3.28
C GLU A 428 13.20 -13.02 1.96
N ILE A 429 14.25 -12.49 1.33
CA ILE A 429 14.72 -13.03 0.04
C ILE A 429 15.43 -14.36 0.26
N ILE A 430 16.47 -14.36 1.11
CA ILE A 430 17.29 -15.56 1.31
C ILE A 430 16.48 -16.65 2.02
N SER A 431 15.70 -16.33 3.06
CA SER A 431 14.91 -17.38 3.73
C SER A 431 13.86 -18.00 2.81
N SER A 432 13.14 -17.22 1.99
CA SER A 432 12.13 -17.75 1.09
C SER A 432 12.76 -18.69 0.06
N LEU A 433 13.85 -18.26 -0.57
CA LEU A 433 14.56 -19.06 -1.56
C LEU A 433 15.19 -20.31 -0.95
N LEU A 434 15.80 -20.18 0.23
CA LEU A 434 16.39 -21.32 0.95
C LEU A 434 15.32 -22.31 1.36
N TYR A 435 14.16 -21.83 1.81
CA TYR A 435 13.04 -22.67 2.18
C TYR A 435 12.49 -23.42 0.96
N ILE A 436 12.22 -22.74 -0.15
CA ILE A 436 11.80 -23.38 -1.40
C ILE A 436 12.82 -24.41 -1.87
N SER A 437 14.12 -24.07 -1.84
CA SER A 437 15.20 -24.98 -2.22
C SER A 437 15.19 -26.25 -1.37
N LEU A 438 14.98 -26.10 -0.05
CA LEU A 438 14.85 -27.23 0.88
C LEU A 438 13.63 -28.10 0.55
N LEU A 439 12.48 -27.48 0.25
CA LEU A 439 11.27 -28.20 -0.14
C LEU A 439 11.45 -28.93 -1.48
N MET A 440 12.10 -28.30 -2.46
CA MET A 440 12.38 -28.91 -3.76
C MET A 440 13.36 -30.08 -3.64
N SER A 441 14.39 -29.93 -2.81
CA SER A 441 15.34 -31.00 -2.50
C SER A 441 14.65 -32.19 -1.82
N ALA A 442 13.81 -31.94 -0.82
CA ALA A 442 13.01 -32.97 -0.15
C ALA A 442 12.03 -33.66 -1.11
N SER A 443 11.37 -32.89 -1.98
CA SER A 443 10.47 -33.41 -3.03
C SER A 443 11.23 -34.32 -4.01
N TYR A 444 12.41 -33.91 -4.44
CA TYR A 444 13.26 -34.71 -5.30
C TYR A 444 13.74 -35.99 -4.59
N GLY A 445 14.17 -35.90 -3.33
CA GLY A 445 14.53 -37.06 -2.51
C GLY A 445 13.40 -38.08 -2.39
N LEU A 446 12.18 -37.62 -2.06
CA LEU A 446 11.00 -38.47 -1.97
C LEU A 446 10.63 -39.07 -3.35
N SER A 447 10.77 -38.31 -4.44
CA SER A 447 10.50 -38.81 -5.80
C SER A 447 11.39 -40.00 -6.18
N LYS A 448 12.66 -40.00 -5.76
CA LYS A 448 13.57 -41.14 -5.95
C LYS A 448 13.11 -42.38 -5.18
N LEU A 449 12.60 -42.21 -3.95
CA LEU A 449 12.04 -43.30 -3.15
C LEU A 449 10.78 -43.88 -3.80
N LEU A 450 9.94 -43.06 -4.43
CA LEU A 450 8.74 -43.49 -5.17
C LEU A 450 9.06 -44.17 -6.52
N GLY A 451 10.35 -44.37 -6.83
CA GLY A 451 10.80 -45.03 -8.06
C GLY A 451 10.98 -44.09 -9.26
N GLY A 452 11.09 -42.78 -9.02
CA GLY A 452 11.56 -41.79 -9.99
C GLY A 452 13.06 -41.91 -10.22
N VAL A 453 13.51 -43.03 -10.80
CA VAL A 453 14.92 -43.20 -11.18
C VAL A 453 15.10 -42.75 -12.62
N THR A 454 15.61 -41.53 -12.82
CA THR A 454 16.26 -41.15 -14.08
C THR A 454 17.65 -41.77 -14.10
N LYS A 455 17.80 -42.93 -14.76
CA LYS A 455 19.08 -43.16 -15.47
C LYS A 455 19.04 -42.25 -16.69
N LEU A 456 19.38 -40.98 -16.51
CA LEU A 456 19.93 -40.19 -17.60
C LEU A 456 21.28 -40.85 -17.92
N ARG A 457 21.25 -41.91 -18.72
CA ARG A 457 22.41 -42.26 -19.54
C ARG A 457 22.50 -41.10 -20.52
N LEU A 458 23.41 -40.17 -20.25
CA LEU A 458 24.07 -39.44 -21.33
C LEU A 458 24.56 -40.53 -22.28
N ILE A 459 23.92 -40.61 -23.44
CA ILE A 459 24.40 -41.40 -24.58
C ILE A 459 25.81 -40.84 -24.85
N PRO A 460 26.84 -41.71 -24.99
CA PRO A 460 28.24 -41.37 -24.81
C PRO A 460 28.74 -40.17 -25.62
#